data_AF-A0A1Q3SHV7-F1
#
_entry.id   AF-A0A1Q3SHV7-F1
#
_cell.length_a   1.000
_cell.length_b   1.000
_cell.length_c   1.000
_cell.angle_alpha   90.00
_cell.angle_beta   90.00
_cell.angle_gamma   90.00
#
_symmetry.space_group_name_H-M   'P 1'
#
loop_
_entity.id
_entity.type
_entity.pdbx_description
1 polymer ?
#
loop_
_entity_poly.entity_id
_entity_poly.type
_entity_poly.pdbx_seq_one_letter_code
_entity_poly.pdbx_strand_id
1 'polypeptide(L)'
;MPKVRRKNSVKQAIERAIKLRDKKKFEKLLRQKNITEDDIVSLKYAFWPDSGDLTMWDLFHRLDPKSFKNKSYNSLTAYEKLYFQLFDKYFAAEIAHRLNLGGAVKLSYDKKSMGEARLDGQMSGFGIMQLKDHLLQFSAESTDKLSPGFQQALDRMLNITPQATVTPMNKKLDTDANGFIFAHVNHAWCALLTKDKLYMINMGLGADKRSPGIHVYDVPQSKRLTIFNYLKSLENTDMLNDIAKGLDCLDPKFNEIIFKRYTEAMKFNHFKNLPKKFRLKESEKINIPAQEVGNCNYYSLKGLFLAWMYHHNQKHYPKKQAYQKSLDDFMRFLKFDYNTAIDHYVAHAIRPNTTVLNLAKQKLGKMNSLTRESALNPANYKRQVVR
;
A
#
# COMPACT_ATOMS: atom_id res chain seq x y z
N MET A 1 41.92 9.13 -37.11
CA MET A 1 40.96 9.55 -36.06
C MET A 1 40.92 8.49 -34.96
N PRO A 2 41.19 8.82 -33.69
CA PRO A 2 41.04 7.85 -32.61
C PRO A 2 39.54 7.66 -32.31
N LYS A 3 39.09 6.40 -32.28
CA LYS A 3 37.75 6.02 -31.83
C LYS A 3 37.61 6.41 -30.36
N VAL A 4 36.87 7.48 -30.08
CA VAL A 4 36.38 7.79 -28.73
C VAL A 4 35.46 6.66 -28.30
N ARG A 5 35.99 5.65 -27.59
CA ARG A 5 35.18 4.70 -26.83
C ARG A 5 34.46 5.54 -25.77
N ARG A 6 33.19 5.90 -26.02
CA ARG A 6 32.32 6.45 -24.98
C ARG A 6 32.31 5.44 -23.83
N LYS A 7 33.06 5.72 -22.76
CA LYS A 7 32.90 5.03 -21.48
C LYS A 7 31.48 5.34 -21.03
N ASN A 8 30.52 4.48 -21.36
CA ASN A 8 29.22 4.53 -20.71
C ASN A 8 29.51 4.40 -19.21
N SER A 9 29.15 5.42 -18.43
CA SER A 9 29.37 5.40 -16.98
C SER A 9 28.63 4.21 -16.37
N VAL A 10 29.14 3.67 -15.26
CA VAL A 10 28.48 2.58 -14.53
C VAL A 10 27.02 2.93 -14.24
N LYS A 11 26.74 4.20 -13.93
CA LYS A 11 25.39 4.76 -13.77
C LYS A 11 24.50 4.55 -15.00
N GLN A 12 24.94 4.94 -16.21
CA GLN A 12 24.18 4.73 -17.46
C GLN A 12 23.96 3.24 -17.76
N ALA A 13 24.91 2.38 -17.38
CA ALA A 13 24.76 0.94 -17.53
C ALA A 13 23.71 0.37 -16.54
N ILE A 14 23.64 0.91 -15.32
CA ILE A 14 22.64 0.56 -14.31
C ILE A 14 21.25 1.04 -14.74
N GLU A 15 21.11 2.29 -15.18
CA GLU A 15 19.84 2.84 -15.70
C GLU A 15 19.31 2.02 -16.88
N ARG A 16 20.20 1.62 -17.80
CA ARG A 16 19.83 0.71 -18.90
C ARG A 16 19.44 -0.67 -18.41
N ALA A 17 20.13 -1.22 -17.42
CA ALA A 17 19.77 -2.51 -16.83
C ALA A 17 18.35 -2.43 -16.24
N ILE A 18 18.06 -1.37 -15.47
CA ILE A 18 16.73 -1.09 -14.90
C ILE A 18 15.66 -1.05 -15.98
N LYS A 19 15.86 -0.22 -17.01
CA LYS A 19 14.91 -0.09 -18.13
C LYS A 19 14.65 -1.41 -18.86
N LEU A 20 15.68 -2.24 -19.01
CA LEU A 20 15.58 -3.54 -19.69
C LEU A 20 15.13 -4.68 -18.77
N ARG A 21 14.91 -4.42 -17.48
CA ARG A 21 14.60 -5.43 -16.46
C ARG A 21 15.64 -6.56 -16.40
N ASP A 22 16.90 -6.22 -16.68
CA ASP A 22 18.03 -7.17 -16.69
C ASP A 22 18.66 -7.28 -15.28
N LYS A 23 18.01 -8.08 -14.44
CA LYS A 23 18.40 -8.33 -13.04
C LYS A 23 19.85 -8.77 -12.85
N LYS A 24 20.31 -9.74 -13.64
CA LYS A 24 21.68 -10.27 -13.51
C LYS A 24 22.72 -9.20 -13.79
N LYS A 25 22.47 -8.35 -14.79
CA LYS A 25 23.35 -7.25 -15.14
C LYS A 25 23.34 -6.16 -14.08
N PHE A 26 22.17 -5.81 -13.56
CA PHE A 26 22.04 -4.85 -12.46
C PHE A 26 22.83 -5.27 -11.22
N GLU A 27 22.66 -6.52 -10.75
CA GLU A 27 23.41 -7.06 -9.61
C GLU A 27 24.92 -7.03 -9.86
N LYS A 28 25.36 -7.43 -11.07
CA LYS A 28 26.78 -7.43 -11.44
C LYS A 28 27.37 -6.01 -11.45
N LEU A 29 26.61 -5.03 -11.93
CA LEU A 29 27.03 -3.63 -11.92
C LEU A 29 27.14 -3.11 -10.49
N LEU A 30 26.18 -3.43 -9.62
CA LEU A 30 26.19 -3.03 -8.21
C LEU A 30 27.34 -3.61 -7.37
N ARG A 31 27.97 -4.71 -7.83
CA ARG A 31 29.13 -5.31 -7.16
C ARG A 31 30.48 -4.70 -7.60
N GLN A 32 30.48 -3.72 -8.50
CA GLN A 32 31.71 -3.08 -8.97
C GLN A 32 32.25 -2.08 -7.92
N LYS A 33 33.58 -2.00 -7.79
CA LYS A 33 34.27 -1.19 -6.77
C LYS A 33 34.10 0.34 -6.90
N ASN A 34 33.53 0.84 -7.99
CA ASN A 34 33.51 2.27 -8.32
C ASN A 34 32.13 2.92 -8.13
N ILE A 35 31.23 2.29 -7.39
CA ILE A 35 29.91 2.89 -7.09
C ILE A 35 30.03 3.79 -5.87
N THR A 36 29.65 5.05 -6.04
CA THR A 36 29.70 6.06 -4.99
C THR A 36 28.41 6.06 -4.14
N GLU A 37 28.46 6.74 -3.00
CA GLU A 37 27.27 6.93 -2.15
C GLU A 37 26.18 7.74 -2.87
N ASP A 38 26.57 8.75 -3.66
CA ASP A 38 25.65 9.56 -4.47
C ASP A 38 24.98 8.75 -5.59
N ASP A 39 25.69 7.77 -6.16
CA ASP A 39 25.11 6.82 -7.11
C ASP A 39 24.03 5.96 -6.43
N ILE A 40 24.30 5.45 -5.22
CA ILE A 40 23.34 4.65 -4.44
C ILE A 40 22.09 5.48 -4.10
N VAL A 41 22.29 6.72 -3.64
CA VAL A 41 21.20 7.67 -3.34
C VAL A 41 20.39 7.98 -4.60
N SER A 42 21.04 8.15 -5.76
CA SER A 42 20.34 8.38 -7.03
C SER A 42 19.50 7.17 -7.44
N LEU A 43 20.05 5.96 -7.32
CA LEU A 43 19.36 4.71 -7.69
C LEU A 43 18.11 4.46 -6.86
N LYS A 44 18.12 4.84 -5.58
CA LYS A 44 16.95 4.78 -4.70
C LYS A 44 15.70 5.43 -5.34
N TYR A 45 15.85 6.57 -6.02
CA TYR A 45 14.74 7.27 -6.64
C TYR A 45 14.24 6.60 -7.93
N ALA A 46 15.07 5.81 -8.61
CA ALA A 46 14.67 5.03 -9.78
C ALA A 46 13.71 3.88 -9.43
N PHE A 47 13.68 3.44 -8.16
CA PHE A 47 12.74 2.44 -7.64
C PHE A 47 11.45 3.05 -7.05
N TRP A 48 11.36 4.38 -6.99
CA TRP A 48 10.25 5.12 -6.36
C TRP A 48 8.95 5.22 -7.16
N PRO A 49 8.93 5.21 -8.51
CA PRO A 49 7.67 5.34 -9.23
C PRO A 49 6.86 4.04 -9.29
N ASP A 50 7.49 2.87 -9.15
CA ASP A 50 6.82 1.57 -9.25
C ASP A 50 7.43 0.57 -8.26
N SER A 51 6.78 0.35 -7.12
CA SER A 51 7.18 -0.70 -6.18
C SER A 51 7.04 -2.11 -6.78
N GLY A 52 6.36 -2.27 -7.93
CA GLY A 52 6.36 -3.51 -8.70
C GLY A 52 7.74 -3.86 -9.29
N ASP A 53 8.61 -2.86 -9.52
CA ASP A 53 9.98 -3.13 -9.95
C ASP A 53 10.80 -3.71 -8.78
N LEU A 54 10.66 -3.17 -7.57
CA LEU A 54 11.41 -3.60 -6.39
C LEU A 54 11.32 -5.13 -6.16
N THR A 55 10.12 -5.69 -6.11
CA THR A 55 9.92 -7.15 -5.98
C THR A 55 10.48 -7.94 -7.17
N MET A 56 10.44 -7.41 -8.40
CA MET A 56 11.07 -8.03 -9.58
C MET A 56 12.61 -8.04 -9.51
N TRP A 57 13.23 -7.05 -8.88
CA TRP A 57 14.69 -6.95 -8.83
C TRP A 57 15.34 -7.96 -7.88
N ASP A 58 14.58 -8.73 -7.10
CA ASP A 58 15.08 -9.75 -6.15
C ASP A 58 16.20 -9.25 -5.23
N LEU A 59 16.31 -7.92 -5.10
CA LEU A 59 17.00 -7.27 -4.00
C LEU A 59 16.48 -7.84 -2.67
N PHE A 60 15.22 -8.27 -2.65
CA PHE A 60 14.42 -8.66 -1.49
C PHE A 60 14.62 -10.08 -0.98
N HIS A 61 14.84 -11.09 -1.84
CA HIS A 61 14.76 -12.48 -1.39
C HIS A 61 16.12 -13.20 -1.35
N ARG A 62 17.19 -12.58 -1.85
CA ARG A 62 18.53 -13.20 -1.89
C ARG A 62 19.48 -12.81 -0.77
N LEU A 63 19.29 -11.66 -0.14
CA LEU A 63 20.11 -11.30 1.01
C LEU A 63 19.53 -11.97 2.24
N ASP A 64 20.34 -12.76 2.95
CA ASP A 64 20.03 -13.20 4.31
C ASP A 64 20.32 -12.02 5.26
N PRO A 65 19.32 -11.24 5.69
CA PRO A 65 19.54 -10.02 6.47
C PRO A 65 20.19 -10.34 7.82
N LYS A 66 20.01 -11.58 8.32
CA LYS A 66 20.63 -12.07 9.55
C LYS A 66 22.15 -12.14 9.42
N SER A 67 22.67 -12.48 8.24
CA SER A 67 24.12 -12.52 7.96
C SER A 67 24.79 -11.14 7.96
N PHE A 68 24.00 -10.06 7.94
CA PHE A 68 24.48 -8.67 7.97
C PHE A 68 24.15 -7.95 9.28
N LYS A 69 23.50 -8.64 10.23
CA LYS A 69 23.15 -8.08 11.53
C LYS A 69 24.41 -7.54 12.22
N ASN A 70 24.33 -6.31 12.71
CA ASN A 70 25.42 -5.60 13.40
C ASN A 70 26.64 -5.22 12.53
N LYS A 71 26.62 -5.42 11.21
CA LYS A 71 27.68 -4.88 10.33
C LYS A 71 27.61 -3.35 10.32
N SER A 72 28.76 -2.69 10.24
CA SER A 72 28.82 -1.24 10.06
C SER A 72 28.41 -0.87 8.64
N TYR A 73 27.69 0.23 8.45
CA TYR A 73 27.25 0.67 7.11
C TYR A 73 28.41 0.79 6.11
N ASN A 74 29.57 1.25 6.59
CA ASN A 74 30.77 1.41 5.76
C ASN A 74 31.40 0.07 5.34
N SER A 75 31.07 -1.03 6.00
CA SER A 75 31.54 -2.37 5.63
C SER A 75 30.65 -3.06 4.59
N LEU A 76 29.52 -2.45 4.22
CA LEU A 76 28.57 -2.99 3.25
C LEU A 76 29.00 -2.69 1.81
N THR A 77 28.76 -3.65 0.91
CA THR A 77 28.85 -3.48 -0.54
C THR A 77 27.80 -2.49 -1.04
N ALA A 78 27.97 -1.91 -2.25
CA ALA A 78 26.97 -0.99 -2.79
C ALA A 78 25.58 -1.63 -2.98
N TYR A 79 25.53 -2.93 -3.29
CA TYR A 79 24.28 -3.70 -3.32
C TYR A 79 23.60 -3.78 -1.94
N GLU A 80 24.35 -4.12 -0.89
CA GLU A 80 23.85 -4.19 0.48
C GLU A 80 23.48 -2.81 1.05
N LYS A 81 24.21 -1.76 0.68
CA LYS A 81 23.88 -0.37 1.03
C LYS A 81 22.58 0.10 0.37
N LEU A 82 22.38 -0.21 -0.91
CA LEU A 82 21.13 0.10 -1.61
C LEU A 82 19.96 -0.64 -0.97
N TYR A 83 20.14 -1.92 -0.62
CA TYR A 83 19.17 -2.66 0.19
C TYR A 83 18.93 -1.96 1.53
N PHE A 84 19.97 -1.61 2.28
CA PHE A 84 19.82 -0.94 3.58
C PHE A 84 19.01 0.37 3.50
N GLN A 85 19.29 1.21 2.48
CA GLN A 85 18.60 2.50 2.30
C GLN A 85 17.14 2.38 1.87
N LEU A 86 16.78 1.33 1.12
CA LEU A 86 15.42 1.10 0.63
C LEU A 86 14.56 0.33 1.65
N PHE A 87 15.12 -0.66 2.34
CA PHE A 87 14.33 -1.73 2.98
C PHE A 87 14.09 -1.55 4.47
N ASP A 88 15.08 -1.11 5.24
CA ASP A 88 14.92 -0.99 6.69
C ASP A 88 13.82 0.03 7.02
N LYS A 89 13.78 1.13 6.25
CA LYS A 89 12.72 2.13 6.28
C LYS A 89 11.37 1.58 5.80
N TYR A 90 11.36 0.76 4.73
CA TYR A 90 10.14 0.11 4.24
C TYR A 90 9.53 -0.81 5.29
N PHE A 91 10.31 -1.74 5.85
CA PHE A 91 9.82 -2.70 6.83
C PHE A 91 9.45 -2.04 8.16
N ALA A 92 10.13 -0.97 8.56
CA ALA A 92 9.74 -0.17 9.73
C ALA A 92 8.41 0.56 9.51
N ALA A 93 8.15 1.07 8.31
CA ALA A 93 6.86 1.61 7.94
C ALA A 93 5.79 0.50 7.88
N GLU A 94 6.12 -0.64 7.30
CA GLU A 94 5.23 -1.80 7.17
C GLU A 94 4.72 -2.28 8.53
N ILE A 95 5.62 -2.55 9.50
CA ILE A 95 5.19 -2.99 10.84
C ILE A 95 4.33 -1.92 11.54
N ALA A 96 4.64 -0.64 11.35
CA ALA A 96 3.85 0.46 11.89
C ALA A 96 2.45 0.54 11.26
N HIS A 97 2.35 0.28 9.95
CA HIS A 97 1.07 0.21 9.23
C HIS A 97 0.28 -1.04 9.58
N ARG A 98 0.92 -2.20 9.72
CA ARG A 98 0.23 -3.46 10.05
C ARG A 98 -0.37 -3.39 11.44
N LEU A 99 0.36 -2.88 12.43
CA LEU A 99 -0.07 -2.87 13.82
C LEU A 99 -0.73 -1.56 14.28
N ASN A 100 -0.89 -0.56 13.40
CA ASN A 100 -1.39 0.78 13.74
C ASN A 100 -0.67 1.36 14.98
N LEU A 101 0.66 1.46 14.89
CA LEU A 101 1.51 1.89 16.01
C LEU A 101 1.56 3.41 16.22
N GLY A 102 1.14 4.19 15.22
CA GLY A 102 1.21 5.65 15.23
C GLY A 102 2.64 6.22 15.23
N GLY A 103 2.78 7.46 14.79
CA GLY A 103 4.05 8.19 14.79
C GLY A 103 4.91 8.00 13.54
N ALA A 104 5.71 9.02 13.21
CA ALA A 104 6.79 8.89 12.25
C ALA A 104 7.90 8.05 12.90
N VAL A 105 8.20 6.88 12.34
CA VAL A 105 9.40 6.15 12.74
C VAL A 105 10.61 6.95 12.27
N LYS A 106 11.21 7.73 13.17
CA LYS A 106 12.50 8.37 12.91
C LYS A 106 13.59 7.32 13.10
N LEU A 107 14.04 6.75 11.99
CA LEU A 107 15.27 5.96 11.97
C LEU A 107 16.45 6.95 11.96
N SER A 108 17.05 7.19 13.13
CA SER A 108 18.29 7.97 13.23
C SER A 108 19.48 7.05 12.96
N TYR A 109 20.17 7.32 11.86
CA TYR A 109 21.48 6.74 11.58
C TYR A 109 22.53 7.84 11.73
N ASP A 110 23.81 7.47 11.87
CA ASP A 110 24.88 8.45 12.00
C ASP A 110 24.81 9.46 10.84
N LYS A 111 24.48 10.71 11.20
CA LYS A 111 24.04 11.80 10.30
C LYS A 111 24.99 12.12 9.15
N LYS A 112 26.25 11.67 9.21
CA LYS A 112 27.26 11.95 8.16
C LYS A 112 27.16 11.05 6.93
N SER A 113 26.40 9.95 6.99
CA SER A 113 26.49 8.86 6.00
C SER A 113 25.23 8.61 5.19
N MET A 114 24.11 9.25 5.53
CA MET A 114 22.87 9.06 4.78
C MET A 114 22.18 10.40 4.59
N GLY A 115 22.00 10.82 3.34
CA GLY A 115 21.07 11.90 3.02
C GLY A 115 19.72 11.63 3.65
N GLU A 116 19.02 12.68 4.10
CA GLU A 116 17.66 12.60 4.59
C GLU A 116 16.71 12.17 3.46
N ALA A 117 16.69 10.88 3.21
CA ALA A 117 15.65 10.27 2.42
C ALA A 117 14.36 10.35 3.23
N ARG A 118 13.52 11.36 2.92
CA ARG A 118 12.08 11.38 3.23
C ARG A 118 11.46 10.17 2.53
N LEU A 119 11.52 9.03 3.20
CA LEU A 119 10.78 7.84 2.81
C LEU A 119 9.51 7.89 3.62
N ASP A 120 8.55 8.60 3.08
CA ASP A 120 7.20 8.51 3.55
C ASP A 120 6.75 7.15 3.00
N GLY A 121 6.86 6.08 3.79
CA GLY A 121 6.27 4.75 3.52
C GLY A 121 4.73 4.79 3.41
N GLN A 122 4.22 5.96 3.06
CA GLN A 122 2.87 6.44 3.05
C GLN A 122 2.35 6.62 1.61
N MET A 123 3.07 6.22 0.57
CA MET A 123 2.47 6.24 -0.78
C MET A 123 1.49 5.07 -0.97
N SER A 124 0.42 5.29 -1.73
CA SER A 124 -0.67 4.31 -1.97
C SER A 124 -0.17 3.03 -2.64
N GLY A 125 0.83 3.13 -3.51
CA GLY A 125 1.47 1.97 -4.16
C GLY A 125 2.07 0.97 -3.18
N PHE A 126 2.79 1.44 -2.14
CA PHE A 126 3.38 0.56 -1.12
C PHE A 126 2.31 -0.18 -0.31
N GLY A 127 1.23 0.50 0.07
CA GLY A 127 0.13 -0.13 0.82
C GLY A 127 -0.58 -1.23 0.03
N ILE A 128 -0.73 -1.08 -1.29
CA ILE A 128 -1.31 -2.11 -2.17
C ILE A 128 -0.41 -3.34 -2.22
N MET A 129 0.89 -3.15 -2.43
CA MET A 129 1.86 -4.25 -2.50
C MET A 129 1.92 -5.03 -1.19
N GLN A 130 2.09 -4.34 -0.07
CA GLN A 130 2.07 -4.93 1.27
C GLN A 130 0.83 -5.80 1.47
N LEU A 131 -0.35 -5.27 1.13
CA LEU A 131 -1.58 -6.03 1.29
C LEU A 131 -1.62 -7.27 0.40
N LYS A 132 -1.16 -7.18 -0.86
CA LYS A 132 -1.10 -8.34 -1.75
C LYS A 132 -0.18 -9.42 -1.21
N ASP A 133 1.03 -9.05 -0.78
CA ASP A 133 2.03 -10.00 -0.29
C ASP A 133 1.52 -10.70 0.97
N HIS A 134 0.93 -9.95 1.91
CA HIS A 134 0.36 -10.54 3.13
C HIS A 134 -0.85 -11.42 2.84
N LEU A 135 -1.68 -11.05 1.86
CA LEU A 135 -2.83 -11.86 1.43
C LEU A 135 -2.39 -13.16 0.75
N LEU A 136 -1.36 -13.12 -0.11
CA LEU A 136 -0.78 -14.31 -0.74
C LEU A 136 -0.17 -15.23 0.30
N GLN A 137 0.59 -14.68 1.25
CA GLN A 137 1.18 -15.47 2.31
C GLN A 137 0.11 -16.11 3.20
N PHE A 138 -0.90 -15.35 3.60
CA PHE A 138 -2.03 -15.90 4.33
C PHE A 138 -2.73 -17.01 3.54
N SER A 139 -2.94 -16.81 2.23
CA SER A 139 -3.55 -17.83 1.37
C SER A 139 -2.70 -19.09 1.23
N ALA A 140 -1.37 -18.97 1.29
CA ALA A 140 -0.46 -20.11 1.21
C ALA A 140 -0.35 -20.87 2.53
N GLU A 141 -0.47 -20.18 3.67
CA GLU A 141 -0.33 -20.75 5.01
C GLU A 141 -1.67 -21.16 5.64
N SER A 142 -2.80 -20.66 5.13
CA SER A 142 -4.12 -21.02 5.65
C SER A 142 -4.49 -22.45 5.28
N THR A 143 -4.67 -23.29 6.30
CA THR A 143 -5.19 -24.66 6.16
C THR A 143 -6.71 -24.72 6.21
N ASP A 144 -7.36 -23.61 6.58
CA ASP A 144 -8.80 -23.54 6.74
C ASP A 144 -9.51 -23.29 5.40
N LYS A 145 -10.71 -23.85 5.26
CA LYS A 145 -11.58 -23.51 4.12
C LYS A 145 -12.08 -22.07 4.26
N LEU A 146 -11.62 -21.19 3.38
CA LEU A 146 -12.07 -19.80 3.25
C LEU A 146 -13.37 -19.71 2.44
N SER A 147 -14.15 -18.64 2.62
CA SER A 147 -15.39 -18.45 1.86
C SER A 147 -15.12 -18.16 0.38
N PRO A 148 -16.10 -18.41 -0.52
CA PRO A 148 -15.97 -18.04 -1.94
C PRO A 148 -15.72 -16.53 -2.13
N GLY A 149 -16.25 -15.69 -1.24
CA GLY A 149 -15.98 -14.26 -1.22
C GLY A 149 -14.52 -13.92 -0.97
N PHE A 150 -13.81 -14.67 -0.12
CA PHE A 150 -12.39 -14.45 0.12
C PHE A 150 -11.56 -14.64 -1.16
N GLN A 151 -11.72 -15.79 -1.83
CA GLN A 151 -10.95 -16.07 -3.06
C GLN A 151 -11.23 -15.03 -4.14
N GLN A 152 -12.51 -14.68 -4.35
CA GLN A 152 -12.86 -13.67 -5.35
C GLN A 152 -12.26 -12.30 -5.00
N ALA A 153 -12.27 -11.91 -3.73
CA ALA A 153 -11.67 -10.66 -3.29
C ALA A 153 -10.14 -10.69 -3.42
N LEU A 154 -9.50 -11.82 -3.14
CA LEU A 154 -8.07 -12.04 -3.32
C LEU A 154 -7.69 -11.83 -4.79
N ASP A 155 -8.37 -12.53 -5.70
CA ASP A 155 -8.13 -12.40 -7.15
C ASP A 155 -8.31 -10.95 -7.61
N ARG A 156 -9.34 -10.25 -7.11
CA ARG A 156 -9.57 -8.83 -7.44
C ARG A 156 -8.43 -7.96 -6.91
N MET A 157 -7.99 -8.16 -5.68
CA MET A 157 -6.88 -7.41 -5.07
C MET A 157 -5.55 -7.67 -5.79
N LEU A 158 -5.23 -8.92 -6.15
CA LEU A 158 -3.99 -9.27 -6.86
C LEU A 158 -3.92 -8.65 -8.25
N ASN A 159 -5.07 -8.50 -8.91
CA ASN A 159 -5.18 -7.87 -10.22
C ASN A 159 -5.15 -6.33 -10.17
N ILE A 160 -5.11 -5.71 -8.98
CA ILE A 160 -4.91 -4.26 -8.86
C ILE A 160 -3.45 -3.93 -9.18
N THR A 161 -3.14 -3.56 -10.42
CA THR A 161 -1.79 -3.08 -10.74
C THR A 161 -1.46 -1.84 -9.91
N PRO A 162 -0.34 -1.81 -9.17
CA PRO A 162 0.20 -0.56 -8.63
C PRO A 162 0.24 0.44 -9.79
N GLN A 163 -0.35 1.60 -9.57
CA GLN A 163 -0.78 2.53 -10.61
C GLN A 163 0.35 3.08 -11.52
N ALA A 164 1.60 2.68 -11.32
CA ALA A 164 2.76 3.10 -12.09
C ALA A 164 2.78 2.60 -13.56
N THR A 165 1.98 1.60 -13.93
CA THR A 165 1.85 1.14 -15.31
C THR A 165 0.43 1.31 -15.83
N VAL A 166 0.17 2.43 -16.55
CA VAL A 166 -0.74 2.78 -17.68
C VAL A 166 -2.05 1.99 -17.91
N THR A 167 -2.42 1.01 -17.10
CA THR A 167 -3.61 0.18 -17.27
C THR A 167 -4.63 0.62 -16.23
N PRO A 168 -5.64 1.43 -16.61
CA PRO A 168 -6.70 1.77 -15.68
C PRO A 168 -7.37 0.48 -15.20
N MET A 169 -7.47 0.33 -13.87
CA MET A 169 -8.14 -0.80 -13.22
C MET A 169 -9.57 -0.99 -13.78
N ASN A 170 -10.19 0.10 -14.21
CA ASN A 170 -11.54 0.14 -14.75
C ASN A 170 -11.59 0.65 -16.20
N LYS A 171 -11.20 -0.19 -17.17
CA LYS A 171 -11.34 0.13 -18.60
C LYS A 171 -12.80 0.34 -19.00
N LYS A 172 -13.70 -0.50 -18.48
CA LYS A 172 -15.16 -0.50 -18.73
C LYS A 172 -15.91 -0.79 -17.43
N LEU A 173 -17.21 -0.45 -17.43
CA LEU A 173 -18.13 -0.86 -16.37
C LEU A 173 -18.22 -2.39 -16.37
N ASP A 174 -17.82 -3.02 -15.26
CA ASP A 174 -17.95 -4.46 -15.05
C ASP A 174 -19.43 -4.78 -14.79
N THR A 175 -19.89 -5.92 -15.29
CA THR A 175 -21.24 -6.41 -15.03
C THR A 175 -21.49 -6.66 -13.54
N ASP A 176 -20.44 -7.02 -12.79
CA ASP A 176 -20.52 -7.34 -11.37
C ASP A 176 -20.16 -6.14 -10.48
N ALA A 177 -18.88 -5.76 -10.45
CA ALA A 177 -18.41 -4.64 -9.64
C ALA A 177 -17.08 -4.04 -10.13
N ASN A 178 -16.88 -2.76 -9.85
CA ASN A 178 -15.68 -2.00 -10.16
C ASN A 178 -15.08 -1.43 -8.85
N GLY A 179 -13.83 -1.77 -8.56
CA GLY A 179 -13.09 -1.22 -7.42
C GLY A 179 -12.25 -0.03 -7.85
N PHE A 180 -12.21 1.02 -7.04
CA PHE A 180 -11.47 2.26 -7.32
C PHE A 180 -10.55 2.58 -6.14
N ILE A 181 -9.35 3.08 -6.45
CA ILE A 181 -8.38 3.55 -5.45
C ILE A 181 -7.96 4.98 -5.82
N PHE A 182 -8.24 5.92 -4.92
CA PHE A 182 -7.95 7.34 -5.08
C PHE A 182 -6.78 7.73 -4.20
N ALA A 183 -5.74 8.32 -4.78
CA ALA A 183 -4.69 8.98 -4.02
C ALA A 183 -5.20 10.34 -3.50
N HIS A 184 -5.00 10.62 -2.21
CA HIS A 184 -5.34 11.89 -1.58
C HIS A 184 -4.29 12.26 -0.53
N VAL A 185 -3.41 13.25 -0.79
CA VAL A 185 -2.45 13.77 0.21
C VAL A 185 -1.69 12.64 0.94
N ASN A 186 -1.02 11.76 0.20
CA ASN A 186 -0.34 10.56 0.73
C ASN A 186 -1.27 9.54 1.44
N HIS A 187 -2.57 9.61 1.20
CA HIS A 187 -3.55 8.62 1.62
C HIS A 187 -4.24 7.96 0.42
N ALA A 188 -4.96 6.87 0.68
CA ALA A 188 -5.70 6.10 -0.29
C ALA A 188 -7.10 5.94 0.25
N TRP A 189 -8.06 6.42 -0.51
CA TRP A 189 -9.48 6.14 -0.28
C TRP A 189 -9.96 5.20 -1.37
N CYS A 190 -10.89 4.35 -1.01
CA CYS A 190 -11.36 3.32 -1.91
C CYS A 190 -12.85 3.49 -2.17
N ALA A 191 -13.30 3.04 -3.33
CA ALA A 191 -14.71 2.82 -3.58
C ALA A 191 -14.93 1.46 -4.25
N LEU A 192 -16.10 0.87 -4.04
CA LEU A 192 -16.58 -0.30 -4.78
C LEU A 192 -17.96 0.05 -5.36
N LEU A 193 -18.06 0.10 -6.67
CA LEU A 193 -19.33 0.30 -7.37
C LEU A 193 -19.84 -1.05 -7.86
N THR A 194 -20.97 -1.50 -7.35
CA THR A 194 -21.63 -2.75 -7.76
C THR A 194 -22.82 -2.43 -8.69
N LYS A 195 -23.70 -3.41 -8.93
CA LYS A 195 -24.93 -3.20 -9.72
C LYS A 195 -25.86 -2.16 -9.08
N ASP A 196 -26.04 -2.22 -7.78
CA ASP A 196 -27.06 -1.48 -7.04
C ASP A 196 -26.51 -0.76 -5.80
N LYS A 197 -25.20 -0.88 -5.52
CA LYS A 197 -24.55 -0.25 -4.37
C LYS A 197 -23.29 0.51 -4.74
N LEU A 198 -23.00 1.52 -3.94
CA LEU A 198 -21.69 2.18 -3.89
C LEU A 198 -21.16 2.11 -2.48
N TYR A 199 -20.03 1.43 -2.30
CA TYR A 199 -19.28 1.42 -1.05
C TYR A 199 -18.25 2.54 -1.12
N MET A 200 -18.28 3.46 -0.17
CA MET A 200 -17.27 4.51 0.01
C MET A 200 -16.47 4.18 1.26
N ILE A 201 -15.17 4.03 1.09
CA ILE A 201 -14.27 3.45 2.09
C ILE A 201 -13.18 4.46 2.42
N ASN A 202 -13.19 4.92 3.67
CA ASN A 202 -12.16 5.79 4.22
C ASN A 202 -11.86 5.36 5.65
N MET A 203 -10.61 4.99 5.94
CA MET A 203 -10.18 4.62 7.29
C MET A 203 -9.32 5.68 7.97
N GLY A 204 -9.08 6.82 7.32
CA GLY A 204 -8.33 7.92 7.91
C GLY A 204 -9.21 8.82 8.76
N LEU A 205 -8.70 9.20 9.93
CA LEU A 205 -9.18 10.36 10.66
C LEU A 205 -8.73 11.63 9.91
N GLY A 206 -9.39 11.96 8.79
CA GLY A 206 -9.20 13.26 8.16
C GLY A 206 -9.54 14.41 9.13
N ALA A 207 -9.28 15.66 8.72
CA ALA A 207 -9.52 16.87 9.52
C ALA A 207 -10.94 16.99 10.12
N ASP A 208 -11.90 16.26 9.60
CA ASP A 208 -13.26 16.14 10.13
C ASP A 208 -13.45 14.69 10.63
N LYS A 209 -13.28 14.47 11.94
CA LYS A 209 -13.33 13.19 12.69
C LYS A 209 -14.61 12.34 12.51
N ARG A 210 -15.47 12.64 11.53
CA ARG A 210 -16.90 12.29 11.56
C ARG A 210 -17.32 11.04 10.80
N SER A 211 -16.45 10.30 10.10
CA SER A 211 -16.84 8.94 9.63
C SER A 211 -15.70 8.14 8.98
N PRO A 212 -14.75 7.60 9.76
CA PRO A 212 -14.02 6.42 9.33
C PRO A 212 -14.99 5.23 9.22
N GLY A 213 -14.80 4.38 8.21
CA GLY A 213 -15.62 3.20 7.97
C GLY A 213 -15.96 2.97 6.51
N ILE A 214 -16.83 1.99 6.26
CA ILE A 214 -17.41 1.72 4.94
C ILE A 214 -18.85 2.21 4.96
N HIS A 215 -19.14 3.17 4.09
CA HIS A 215 -20.47 3.72 3.89
C HIS A 215 -21.07 3.16 2.62
N VAL A 216 -22.27 2.58 2.70
CA VAL A 216 -22.89 1.85 1.59
C VAL A 216 -24.15 2.57 1.15
N TYR A 217 -24.13 3.06 -0.08
CA TYR A 217 -25.21 3.84 -0.66
C TYR A 217 -25.98 3.02 -1.71
N ASP A 218 -27.30 3.22 -1.76
CA ASP A 218 -28.15 2.70 -2.84
C ASP A 218 -27.85 3.44 -4.14
N VAL A 219 -27.61 2.69 -5.22
CA VAL A 219 -27.34 3.20 -6.56
C VAL A 219 -28.49 2.84 -7.49
N PRO A 220 -29.31 3.82 -7.91
CA PRO A 220 -30.30 3.60 -8.96
C PRO A 220 -29.62 3.18 -10.27
N GLN A 221 -30.19 2.19 -10.97
CA GLN A 221 -29.65 1.69 -12.23
C GLN A 221 -29.37 2.80 -13.26
N SER A 222 -30.24 3.83 -13.31
CA SER A 222 -30.10 4.99 -14.20
C SER A 222 -28.89 5.88 -13.90
N LYS A 223 -28.35 5.83 -12.67
CA LYS A 223 -27.19 6.63 -12.24
C LYS A 223 -25.88 5.86 -12.30
N ARG A 224 -25.92 4.53 -12.43
CA ARG A 224 -24.75 3.65 -12.32
C ARG A 224 -23.63 4.05 -13.29
N LEU A 225 -23.95 4.25 -14.57
CA LEU A 225 -22.97 4.64 -15.59
C LEU A 225 -22.37 6.03 -15.31
N THR A 226 -23.19 7.00 -14.91
CA THR A 226 -22.72 8.35 -14.60
C THR A 226 -21.81 8.36 -13.37
N ILE A 227 -22.13 7.57 -12.34
CA ILE A 227 -21.29 7.40 -11.15
C ILE A 227 -19.98 6.73 -11.54
N PHE A 228 -20.02 5.67 -12.36
CA PHE A 228 -18.82 5.01 -12.88
C PHE A 228 -17.89 5.98 -13.60
N ASN A 229 -18.42 6.74 -14.56
CA ASN A 229 -17.63 7.72 -15.32
C ASN A 229 -17.05 8.81 -14.42
N TYR A 230 -17.81 9.24 -13.40
CA TYR A 230 -17.31 10.19 -12.41
C TYR A 230 -16.18 9.60 -11.56
N LEU A 231 -16.34 8.41 -10.98
CA LEU A 231 -15.29 7.74 -10.22
C LEU A 231 -14.04 7.50 -11.07
N LYS A 232 -14.22 7.05 -12.32
CA LYS A 232 -13.13 6.86 -13.30
C LYS A 232 -12.39 8.17 -13.59
N SER A 233 -13.10 9.30 -13.70
CA SER A 233 -12.45 10.61 -13.88
C SER A 233 -11.61 11.06 -12.67
N LEU A 234 -11.86 10.48 -11.49
CA LEU A 234 -11.11 10.75 -10.26
C LEU A 234 -9.94 9.78 -10.04
N GLU A 235 -9.90 8.65 -10.74
CA GLU A 235 -8.69 7.84 -10.91
C GLU A 235 -7.72 8.65 -11.78
N ASN A 236 -6.92 9.51 -11.15
CA ASN A 236 -6.07 10.47 -11.84
C ASN A 236 -4.93 9.75 -12.59
N THR A 237 -5.18 9.38 -13.85
CA THR A 237 -4.25 8.63 -14.71
C THR A 237 -3.09 9.47 -15.25
N ASP A 238 -3.27 10.80 -15.36
CA ASP A 238 -2.25 11.71 -15.90
C ASP A 238 -1.05 11.91 -14.95
N MET A 239 -1.29 11.83 -13.65
CA MET A 239 -0.26 11.97 -12.61
C MET A 239 0.80 10.86 -12.67
N LEU A 240 0.41 9.66 -13.12
CA LEU A 240 1.25 8.47 -13.20
C LEU A 240 2.07 8.46 -14.50
N ASN A 241 1.53 9.07 -15.56
CA ASN A 241 2.26 9.34 -16.81
C ASN A 241 3.42 10.30 -16.58
N ASP A 242 3.31 11.29 -15.70
CA ASP A 242 4.39 12.24 -15.40
C ASP A 242 5.50 11.61 -14.53
N ILE A 243 5.12 10.69 -13.64
CA ILE A 243 6.05 9.89 -12.82
C ILE A 243 6.81 8.86 -13.67
N ALA A 244 6.12 8.18 -14.60
CA ALA A 244 6.72 7.22 -15.53
C ALA A 244 7.61 7.86 -16.61
N LYS A 245 7.38 9.15 -16.93
CA LYS A 245 8.19 9.92 -17.89
C LYS A 245 9.55 10.38 -17.35
N GLY A 246 9.85 10.14 -16.07
CA GLY A 246 11.19 10.35 -15.51
C GLY A 246 11.70 11.79 -15.65
N LEU A 247 10.81 12.78 -15.53
CA LEU A 247 11.25 14.16 -15.38
C LEU A 247 11.99 14.27 -14.04
N ASP A 248 13.25 14.72 -14.11
CA ASP A 248 14.26 14.62 -13.07
C ASP A 248 13.73 14.83 -11.65
N CYS A 249 13.63 13.74 -10.90
CA CYS A 249 13.35 13.69 -9.47
C CYS A 249 14.44 14.33 -8.59
N LEU A 250 15.42 15.00 -9.20
CA LEU A 250 16.48 15.78 -8.58
C LEU A 250 16.16 17.29 -8.51
N ASP A 251 15.09 17.78 -9.15
CA ASP A 251 14.68 19.19 -9.04
C ASP A 251 13.74 19.41 -7.83
N PRO A 252 14.10 20.22 -6.83
CA PRO A 252 13.22 20.60 -5.72
C PRO A 252 11.88 21.20 -6.18
N LYS A 253 11.85 21.92 -7.31
CA LYS A 253 10.61 22.48 -7.89
C LYS A 253 9.70 21.39 -8.47
N PHE A 254 10.27 20.27 -8.94
CA PHE A 254 9.49 19.12 -9.39
C PHE A 254 8.74 18.48 -8.22
N ASN A 255 9.40 18.33 -7.06
CA ASN A 255 8.74 17.87 -5.83
C ASN A 255 7.61 18.81 -5.39
N GLU A 256 7.76 20.13 -5.52
CA GLU A 256 6.69 21.08 -5.20
C GLU A 256 5.50 21.01 -6.18
N ILE A 257 5.75 20.88 -7.49
CA ILE A 257 4.69 20.76 -8.51
C ILE A 257 3.94 19.43 -8.35
N ILE A 258 4.68 18.33 -8.17
CA ILE A 258 4.11 17.01 -7.91
C ILE A 258 3.36 17.02 -6.58
N PHE A 259 3.90 17.58 -5.50
CA PHE A 259 3.23 17.68 -4.19
C PHE A 259 1.96 18.54 -4.24
N LYS A 260 1.99 19.66 -4.99
CA LYS A 260 0.81 20.51 -5.27
C LYS A 260 -0.26 19.77 -6.08
N ARG A 261 0.15 18.91 -7.02
CA ARG A 261 -0.78 18.05 -7.81
C ARG A 261 -1.28 16.83 -7.02
N TYR A 262 -0.48 16.25 -6.12
CA TYR A 262 -0.89 15.23 -5.14
C TYR A 262 -1.92 15.77 -4.14
N THR A 263 -1.85 17.07 -3.83
CA THR A 263 -2.86 17.78 -3.03
C THR A 263 -4.11 18.18 -3.83
N GLU A 264 -4.04 18.17 -5.17
CA GLU A 264 -5.19 18.37 -6.07
C GLU A 264 -5.88 17.07 -6.52
N ALA A 265 -5.25 15.89 -6.32
CA ALA A 265 -5.89 14.57 -6.42
C ALA A 265 -7.10 14.46 -5.46
N MET A 266 -8.11 13.63 -5.80
CA MET A 266 -9.48 13.62 -5.23
C MET A 266 -9.56 14.34 -3.88
N LYS A 267 -9.90 15.63 -3.92
CA LYS A 267 -10.06 16.43 -2.70
C LYS A 267 -11.07 15.76 -1.78
N PHE A 268 -10.89 15.89 -0.47
CA PHE A 268 -11.83 15.42 0.55
C PHE A 268 -13.29 15.75 0.22
N ASN A 269 -13.53 16.95 -0.30
CA ASN A 269 -14.85 17.40 -0.69
C ASN A 269 -15.44 16.61 -1.88
N HIS A 270 -14.63 16.11 -2.83
CA HIS A 270 -15.13 15.27 -3.92
C HIS A 270 -15.65 13.93 -3.42
N PHE A 271 -14.94 13.30 -2.47
CA PHE A 271 -15.35 12.04 -1.86
C PHE A 271 -16.55 12.24 -0.91
N LYS A 272 -16.43 13.18 0.04
CA LYS A 272 -17.49 13.50 1.01
C LYS A 272 -18.81 13.92 0.35
N ASN A 273 -18.76 14.67 -0.76
CA ASN A 273 -19.98 15.19 -1.39
C ASN A 273 -20.52 14.31 -2.52
N LEU A 274 -19.86 13.19 -2.87
CA LEU A 274 -20.33 12.30 -3.93
C LEU A 274 -21.76 11.79 -3.68
N PRO A 275 -22.12 11.28 -2.48
CA PRO A 275 -23.49 10.83 -2.23
C PRO A 275 -24.51 11.94 -2.41
N LYS A 276 -24.18 13.17 -1.97
CA LYS A 276 -25.05 14.35 -2.14
C LYS A 276 -25.19 14.72 -3.62
N LYS A 277 -24.09 14.76 -4.37
CA LYS A 277 -24.05 15.06 -5.81
C LYS A 277 -24.98 14.14 -6.60
N PHE A 278 -24.99 12.85 -6.28
CA PHE A 278 -25.81 11.88 -6.98
C PHE A 278 -27.14 11.57 -6.28
N ARG A 279 -27.48 12.27 -5.19
CA ARG A 279 -28.69 12.04 -4.37
C ARG A 279 -28.83 10.55 -4.02
N LEU A 280 -27.79 9.97 -3.43
CA LEU A 280 -27.77 8.58 -3.00
C LEU A 280 -28.23 8.47 -1.54
N LYS A 281 -29.06 7.46 -1.24
CA LYS A 281 -29.47 7.15 0.15
C LYS A 281 -28.43 6.21 0.76
N GLU A 282 -27.95 6.53 1.95
CA GLU A 282 -27.13 5.60 2.73
C GLU A 282 -28.03 4.47 3.24
N SER A 283 -27.63 3.23 2.97
CA SER A 283 -28.38 2.03 3.33
C SER A 283 -27.70 1.25 4.45
N GLU A 284 -26.37 1.25 4.49
CA GLU A 284 -25.59 0.53 5.48
C GLU A 284 -24.33 1.31 5.85
N LYS A 285 -23.88 1.14 7.09
CA LYS A 285 -22.57 1.57 7.57
C LYS A 285 -21.88 0.39 8.23
N ILE A 286 -20.67 0.07 7.81
CA ILE A 286 -19.82 -0.92 8.47
C ILE A 286 -18.73 -0.16 9.21
N ASN A 287 -18.77 -0.25 10.54
CA ASN A 287 -17.71 0.29 11.38
C ASN A 287 -16.45 -0.56 11.19
N ILE A 288 -15.30 0.09 11.11
CA ILE A 288 -13.98 -0.53 11.10
C ILE A 288 -13.11 0.35 12.00
N PRO A 289 -12.22 -0.21 12.84
CA PRO A 289 -11.26 0.58 13.59
C PRO A 289 -10.52 1.55 12.67
N ALA A 290 -10.63 2.85 12.95
CA ALA A 290 -9.96 3.87 12.17
C ALA A 290 -8.45 3.76 12.34
N GLN A 291 -7.72 4.17 11.30
CA GLN A 291 -6.32 4.51 11.45
C GLN A 291 -6.24 5.85 12.19
N GLU A 292 -5.83 5.81 13.46
CA GLU A 292 -5.86 6.98 14.33
C GLU A 292 -4.71 7.95 14.07
N VAL A 293 -3.57 7.44 13.61
CA VAL A 293 -2.35 8.22 13.41
C VAL A 293 -1.60 7.72 12.17
N GLY A 294 -1.09 8.66 11.35
CA GLY A 294 -0.30 8.33 10.16
C GLY A 294 -1.18 7.97 8.97
N ASN A 295 -0.76 6.99 8.17
CA ASN A 295 -1.39 6.75 6.89
C ASN A 295 -2.47 5.66 6.89
N CYS A 296 -3.68 6.03 6.44
CA CYS A 296 -4.81 5.13 6.28
C CYS A 296 -4.80 4.22 5.04
N ASN A 297 -3.81 4.28 4.14
CA ASN A 297 -3.75 3.48 2.91
C ASN A 297 -4.10 2.01 3.14
N TYR A 298 -3.30 1.37 3.99
CA TYR A 298 -3.37 -0.05 4.26
C TYR A 298 -4.74 -0.45 4.85
N TYR A 299 -5.30 0.40 5.71
CA TYR A 299 -6.61 0.17 6.32
C TYR A 299 -7.77 0.41 5.34
N SER A 300 -7.70 1.43 4.49
CA SER A 300 -8.70 1.65 3.44
C SER A 300 -8.71 0.49 2.43
N LEU A 301 -7.53 -0.05 2.09
CA LEU A 301 -7.42 -1.23 1.23
C LEU A 301 -7.93 -2.50 1.89
N LYS A 302 -7.69 -2.70 3.19
CA LYS A 302 -8.35 -3.75 3.99
C LYS A 302 -9.87 -3.61 4.01
N GLY A 303 -10.37 -2.38 4.11
CA GLY A 303 -11.80 -2.08 3.97
C GLY A 303 -12.34 -2.44 2.58
N LEU A 304 -11.59 -2.14 1.52
CA LEU A 304 -11.92 -2.54 0.15
C LEU A 304 -11.97 -4.06 0.00
N PHE A 305 -11.01 -4.77 0.59
CA PHE A 305 -10.98 -6.23 0.61
C PHE A 305 -12.22 -6.81 1.31
N LEU A 306 -12.58 -6.30 2.50
CA LEU A 306 -13.81 -6.70 3.20
C LEU A 306 -15.08 -6.40 2.39
N ALA A 307 -15.14 -5.24 1.72
CA ALA A 307 -16.27 -4.88 0.87
C ALA A 307 -16.43 -5.83 -0.32
N TRP A 308 -15.34 -6.21 -0.98
CA TRP A 308 -15.34 -7.20 -2.05
C TRP A 308 -15.81 -8.58 -1.58
N MET A 309 -15.27 -9.06 -0.46
CA MET A 309 -15.69 -10.33 0.13
C MET A 309 -17.18 -10.31 0.45
N TYR A 310 -17.65 -9.23 1.07
CA TYR A 310 -19.04 -9.09 1.46
C TYR A 310 -19.98 -9.06 0.27
N HIS A 311 -19.71 -8.23 -0.74
CA HIS A 311 -20.49 -8.16 -1.97
C HIS A 311 -20.57 -9.53 -2.64
N HIS A 312 -19.45 -10.24 -2.76
CA HIS A 312 -19.44 -11.54 -3.40
C HIS A 312 -20.21 -12.61 -2.59
N ASN A 313 -20.01 -12.64 -1.27
CA ASN A 313 -20.70 -13.59 -0.40
C ASN A 313 -22.23 -13.38 -0.38
N GLN A 314 -22.75 -12.19 -0.69
CA GLN A 314 -24.19 -11.97 -0.82
C GLN A 314 -24.83 -12.77 -1.97
N LYS A 315 -24.05 -13.24 -2.95
CA LYS A 315 -24.55 -14.14 -4.02
C LYS A 315 -24.78 -15.57 -3.53
N HIS A 316 -24.15 -15.95 -2.42
CA HIS A 316 -24.13 -17.32 -1.90
C HIS A 316 -24.86 -17.46 -0.56
N TYR A 317 -25.02 -16.37 0.18
CA TYR A 317 -25.58 -16.37 1.52
C TYR A 317 -26.53 -15.18 1.75
N PRO A 318 -27.54 -15.32 2.62
CA PRO A 318 -28.33 -14.18 3.09
C PRO A 318 -27.47 -13.08 3.69
N LYS A 319 -27.85 -11.81 3.53
CA LYS A 319 -27.02 -10.63 3.89
C LYS A 319 -26.33 -10.68 5.26
N LYS A 320 -27.03 -11.15 6.31
CA LYS A 320 -26.46 -11.27 7.67
C LYS A 320 -25.37 -12.33 7.72
N GLN A 321 -25.61 -13.49 7.11
CA GLN A 321 -24.65 -14.58 7.05
C GLN A 321 -23.49 -14.27 6.12
N ALA A 322 -23.74 -13.61 4.97
CA ALA A 322 -22.70 -13.13 4.06
C ALA A 322 -21.72 -12.18 4.76
N TYR A 323 -22.24 -11.26 5.58
CA TYR A 323 -21.39 -10.35 6.35
C TYR A 323 -20.58 -11.11 7.40
N GLN A 324 -21.22 -12.00 8.17
CA GLN A 324 -20.52 -12.78 9.19
C GLN A 324 -19.39 -13.65 8.59
N LYS A 325 -19.66 -14.34 7.47
CA LYS A 325 -18.65 -15.14 6.77
C LYS A 325 -17.47 -14.29 6.30
N SER A 326 -17.77 -13.12 5.72
CA SER A 326 -16.73 -12.19 5.27
C SER A 326 -15.92 -11.62 6.43
N LEU A 327 -16.58 -11.34 7.56
CA LEU A 327 -15.93 -10.86 8.76
C LEU A 327 -15.05 -11.96 9.38
N ASP A 328 -15.53 -13.19 9.49
CA ASP A 328 -14.75 -14.31 10.04
C ASP A 328 -13.45 -14.52 9.26
N ASP A 329 -13.51 -14.57 7.93
CA ASP A 329 -12.32 -14.70 7.07
C ASP A 329 -11.41 -13.47 7.21
N PHE A 330 -11.98 -12.27 7.24
CA PHE A 330 -11.23 -11.03 7.42
C PHE A 330 -10.50 -10.98 8.77
N MET A 331 -11.14 -11.42 9.86
CA MET A 331 -10.53 -11.45 11.19
C MET A 331 -9.41 -12.49 11.27
N ARG A 332 -9.55 -13.64 10.58
CA ARG A 332 -8.46 -14.62 10.45
C ARG A 332 -7.27 -14.02 9.73
N PHE A 333 -7.49 -13.35 8.59
CA PHE A 333 -6.44 -12.63 7.89
C PHE A 333 -5.79 -11.56 8.77
N LEU A 334 -6.57 -10.73 9.46
CA LEU A 334 -6.01 -9.69 10.34
C LEU A 334 -5.18 -10.28 11.48
N LYS A 335 -5.63 -11.39 12.08
CA LYS A 335 -4.89 -12.09 13.13
C LYS A 335 -3.56 -12.63 12.59
N PHE A 336 -3.59 -13.26 11.42
CA PHE A 336 -2.38 -13.72 10.74
C PHE A 336 -1.42 -12.56 10.45
N ASP A 337 -1.93 -11.51 9.82
CA ASP A 337 -1.18 -10.30 9.44
C ASP A 337 -0.52 -9.66 10.67
N TYR A 338 -1.23 -9.59 11.80
CA TYR A 338 -0.69 -8.99 13.02
C TYR A 338 0.33 -9.88 13.72
N ASN A 339 0.08 -11.19 13.78
CA ASN A 339 0.98 -12.15 14.42
C ASN A 339 2.32 -12.25 13.69
N THR A 340 2.32 -12.13 12.37
CA THR A 340 3.54 -12.24 11.55
C THR A 340 4.30 -10.92 11.38
N ALA A 341 3.71 -9.78 11.74
CA ALA A 341 4.29 -8.45 11.50
C ALA A 341 5.65 -8.24 12.17
N ILE A 342 5.82 -8.71 13.41
CA ILE A 342 7.09 -8.59 14.13
C ILE A 342 8.14 -9.52 13.51
N ASP A 343 7.76 -10.76 13.20
CA ASP A 343 8.69 -11.75 12.66
C ASP A 343 9.19 -11.35 11.27
N HIS A 344 8.31 -10.82 10.42
CA HIS A 344 8.69 -10.26 9.12
C HIS A 344 9.63 -9.06 9.27
N TYR A 345 9.31 -8.13 10.18
CA TYR A 345 10.18 -6.98 10.45
C TYR A 345 11.57 -7.43 10.92
N VAL A 346 11.64 -8.36 11.88
CA VAL A 346 12.91 -8.87 12.41
C VAL A 346 13.68 -9.69 11.38
N ALA A 347 12.99 -10.44 10.52
CA ALA A 347 13.62 -11.22 9.46
C ALA A 347 14.31 -10.34 8.41
N HIS A 348 13.78 -9.13 8.17
CA HIS A 348 14.28 -8.24 7.11
C HIS A 348 15.02 -6.99 7.59
N ALA A 349 14.96 -6.66 8.89
CA ALA A 349 15.68 -5.53 9.45
C ALA A 349 17.14 -5.90 9.78
N ILE A 350 18.07 -5.23 9.08
CA ILE A 350 19.52 -5.36 9.35
C ILE A 350 19.87 -4.75 10.72
N ARG A 351 19.23 -3.62 11.08
CA ARG A 351 19.36 -2.97 12.38
C ARG A 351 17.98 -2.57 12.91
N PRO A 352 17.23 -3.51 13.52
CA PRO A 352 15.87 -3.26 13.96
C PRO A 352 15.78 -2.06 14.91
N ASN A 353 14.79 -1.20 14.68
CA ASN A 353 14.48 -0.09 15.56
C ASN A 353 13.83 -0.63 16.84
N THR A 354 14.56 -0.56 17.96
CA THR A 354 14.12 -1.08 19.25
C THR A 354 12.86 -0.40 19.79
N THR A 355 12.69 0.90 19.53
CA THR A 355 11.48 1.63 19.90
C THR A 355 10.26 1.09 19.14
N VAL A 356 10.36 0.91 17.82
CA VAL A 356 9.27 0.33 17.01
C VAL A 356 8.96 -1.09 17.45
N LEU A 357 9.98 -1.91 17.67
CA LEU A 357 9.80 -3.28 18.17
C LEU A 357 9.09 -3.33 19.51
N ASN A 358 9.43 -2.44 20.44
CA ASN A 358 8.80 -2.40 21.76
C ASN A 358 7.34 -1.96 21.67
N LEU A 359 7.03 -0.94 20.86
CA LEU A 359 5.66 -0.52 20.58
C LEU A 359 4.86 -1.65 19.91
N ALA A 360 5.46 -2.34 18.94
CA ALA A 360 4.87 -3.48 18.24
C ALA A 360 4.53 -4.63 19.20
N LYS A 361 5.49 -5.03 20.04
CA LYS A 361 5.31 -6.07 21.06
C LYS A 361 4.24 -5.70 22.08
N GLN A 362 4.21 -4.46 22.56
CA GLN A 362 3.17 -3.99 23.47
C GLN A 362 1.78 -4.02 22.81
N LYS A 363 1.68 -3.59 21.55
CA LYS A 363 0.43 -3.60 20.80
C LYS A 363 -0.08 -5.03 20.57
N LEU A 364 0.81 -5.95 20.18
CA LEU A 364 0.49 -7.36 19.97
C LEU A 364 0.12 -8.06 21.31
N GLY A 365 0.84 -7.75 22.39
CA GLY A 365 0.50 -8.24 23.74
C GLY A 365 -0.91 -7.85 24.17
N LYS A 366 -1.30 -6.58 23.95
CA LYS A 366 -2.68 -6.09 24.17
C LYS A 366 -3.72 -6.78 23.28
N MET A 367 -3.34 -7.18 22.07
CA MET A 367 -4.22 -7.92 21.15
C MET A 367 -4.45 -9.37 21.59
N ASN A 368 -3.43 -10.02 22.16
CA ASN A 368 -3.52 -11.39 22.64
C ASN A 368 -4.27 -11.51 23.98
N SER A 369 -4.27 -10.45 24.81
CA SER A 369 -5.10 -10.36 26.01
C SER A 369 -6.55 -9.99 25.66
N LEU A 370 -7.35 -10.99 25.30
CA LEU A 370 -8.72 -10.94 24.75
C LEU A 370 -9.82 -10.36 25.68
N THR A 371 -9.55 -9.32 26.48
CA THR A 371 -10.57 -8.71 27.36
C THR A 371 -10.77 -7.21 27.21
N ARG A 372 -9.87 -6.43 26.60
CA ARG A 372 -10.12 -4.98 26.41
C ARG A 372 -9.48 -4.46 25.11
N GLU A 373 -10.33 -3.91 24.25
CA GLU A 373 -10.01 -2.92 23.20
C GLU A 373 -8.71 -3.10 22.42
N SER A 374 -8.77 -3.78 21.28
CA SER A 374 -7.84 -3.50 20.18
C SER A 374 -8.43 -4.01 18.87
N ALA A 375 -7.87 -3.62 17.73
CA ALA A 375 -8.44 -3.74 16.39
C ALA A 375 -8.85 -5.16 15.90
N LEU A 376 -8.70 -6.20 16.72
CA LEU A 376 -9.09 -7.60 16.43
C LEU A 376 -10.38 -8.08 17.14
N ASN A 377 -11.15 -7.18 17.78
CA ASN A 377 -12.47 -7.54 18.31
C ASN A 377 -13.55 -7.45 17.21
N PRO A 378 -14.25 -8.54 16.84
CA PRO A 378 -15.33 -8.52 15.85
C PRO A 378 -16.45 -7.52 16.19
N ALA A 379 -16.68 -7.21 17.47
CA ALA A 379 -17.68 -6.22 17.90
C ALA A 379 -17.38 -4.80 17.38
N ASN A 380 -16.11 -4.50 17.08
CA ASN A 380 -15.70 -3.22 16.48
C ASN A 380 -16.04 -3.15 14.98
N TYR A 381 -16.34 -4.29 14.35
CA TYR A 381 -16.69 -4.42 12.95
C TYR A 381 -18.21 -4.53 12.76
N LYS A 382 -18.97 -3.66 13.40
CA LYS A 382 -20.43 -3.77 13.42
C LYS A 382 -21.03 -3.22 12.12
N ARG A 383 -21.81 -4.06 11.44
CA ARG A 383 -22.73 -3.65 10.36
C ARG A 383 -23.97 -2.98 10.99
N GLN A 384 -24.29 -1.79 10.51
CA GLN A 384 -25.45 -1.01 10.90
C GLN A 384 -26.31 -0.74 9.66
N VAL A 385 -27.61 -0.99 9.76
CA VAL A 385 -28.57 -0.59 8.73
C VAL A 385 -28.99 0.85 9.03
N VAL A 386 -28.84 1.74 8.05
CA VAL A 386 -29.27 3.13 8.16
C VAL A 386 -30.73 3.18 7.72
N ARG A 387 -31.62 3.59 8.62
CA ARG A 387 -33.07 3.65 8.36
C ARG A 387 -33.43 4.93 7.61
#